data_AF-A0A7Y3F4Q2-F1
#
_entry.id   AF-A0A7Y3F4Q2-F1
#
_cell.length_a   1.000
_cell.length_b   1.000
_cell.length_c   1.000
_cell.angle_alpha   90.00
_cell.angle_beta   90.00
_cell.angle_gamma   90.00
#
_symmetry.space_group_name_H-M   'P 1'
#
loop_
_entity.id
_entity.type
_entity.pdbx_description
1 polymer ?
#
loop_
_entity_poly.entity_id
_entity_poly.type
_entity_poly.pdbx_seq_one_letter_code
_entity_poly.pdbx_strand_id
1 'polypeptide(L)'
;MITEDQRLAIKFEYPNLLEVDDNLDRLIRNIELLSYVNPLNSEKEKHKFFASKFVENPKFKYPKLKFDPYKLHRLFYSQRLERIKDAELKDLYTDIIYYYANMVQCIKTIGKGKEFYYNSLNIYGTPTEKDVQNAKFILHFDDEPSSVDMETVFSTEDARAYFEDFAASYEFPVNIKF
;
A
#
# COMPACT_ATOMS: atom_id res chain seq x y z
N MET A 1 -15.00 22.41 -7.97
CA MET A 1 -13.83 22.18 -8.84
C MET A 1 -13.09 23.50 -8.94
N ILE A 2 -11.79 23.53 -8.64
CA ILE A 2 -10.94 24.72 -8.80
C ILE A 2 -10.83 25.04 -10.30
N THR A 3 -10.93 26.30 -10.70
CA THR A 3 -10.80 26.70 -12.11
C THR A 3 -9.34 26.64 -12.57
N GLU A 4 -9.12 26.51 -13.88
CA GLU A 4 -7.76 26.39 -14.43
C GLU A 4 -6.91 27.65 -14.16
N ASP A 5 -7.55 28.82 -14.13
CA ASP A 5 -6.92 30.08 -13.74
C ASP A 5 -6.46 30.08 -12.26
N GLN A 6 -7.25 29.47 -11.37
CA GLN A 6 -6.89 29.33 -9.95
C GLN A 6 -5.71 28.38 -9.76
N ARG A 7 -5.61 27.31 -10.55
CA ARG A 7 -4.44 26.41 -10.53
C ARG A 7 -3.17 27.11 -10.98
N LEU A 8 -3.25 27.90 -12.05
CA LEU A 8 -2.13 28.71 -12.52
C LEU A 8 -1.67 29.71 -11.46
N ALA A 9 -2.59 30.40 -10.80
CA ALA A 9 -2.28 31.33 -9.72
C ALA A 9 -1.50 30.64 -8.57
N ILE A 10 -1.99 29.48 -8.10
CA ILE A 10 -1.32 28.67 -7.07
C ILE A 10 0.08 28.25 -7.51
N LYS A 11 0.25 27.90 -8.80
CA LYS A 11 1.55 27.50 -9.35
C LYS A 11 2.58 28.62 -9.34
N PHE A 12 2.14 29.86 -9.58
CA PHE A 12 3.00 31.04 -9.46
C PHE A 12 3.29 31.42 -8.00
N GLU A 13 2.34 31.20 -7.10
CA GLU A 13 2.47 31.55 -5.69
C GLU A 13 3.35 30.57 -4.90
N TYR A 14 3.24 29.27 -5.19
CA TYR A 14 3.94 28.18 -4.50
C TYR A 14 4.78 27.28 -5.42
N PRO A 15 5.70 27.83 -6.24
CA PRO A 15 6.44 27.05 -7.23
C PRO A 15 7.36 25.99 -6.60
N ASN A 16 8.01 26.32 -5.48
CA ASN A 16 8.91 25.38 -4.78
C ASN A 16 8.15 24.24 -4.10
N LEU A 17 6.92 24.51 -3.62
CA LEU A 17 6.08 23.50 -2.99
C LEU A 17 5.69 22.44 -4.01
N LEU A 18 5.20 22.88 -5.18
CA LEU A 18 4.82 21.97 -6.26
C LEU A 18 6.01 21.18 -6.80
N GLU A 19 7.21 21.78 -6.87
CA GLU A 19 8.42 21.04 -7.23
C GLU A 19 8.71 19.90 -6.24
N VAL A 20 8.60 20.17 -4.93
CA VAL A 20 8.77 19.15 -3.89
C VAL A 20 7.69 18.08 -3.97
N ASP A 21 6.43 18.49 -4.16
CA ASP A 21 5.28 17.59 -4.29
C ASP A 21 5.44 16.64 -5.48
N ASP A 22 5.72 17.18 -6.67
CA ASP A 22 5.97 16.41 -7.89
C ASP A 22 7.17 15.45 -7.75
N ASN A 23 8.21 15.86 -7.00
CA ASN A 23 9.33 14.99 -6.70
C ASN A 23 8.92 13.84 -5.77
N LEU A 24 8.18 14.14 -4.70
CA LEU A 24 7.75 13.15 -3.72
C LEU A 24 6.75 12.16 -4.32
N ASP A 25 5.75 12.61 -5.08
CA ASP A 25 4.80 11.74 -5.76
C ASP A 25 5.54 10.67 -6.60
N ARG A 26 6.53 11.09 -7.39
CA ARG A 26 7.36 10.18 -8.20
C ARG A 26 8.14 9.16 -7.38
N LEU A 27 8.65 9.55 -6.21
CA LEU A 27 9.39 8.65 -5.32
C LEU A 27 8.47 7.64 -4.64
N ILE A 28 7.30 8.11 -4.20
CA ILE A 28 6.33 7.35 -3.40
C ILE A 28 5.59 6.30 -4.23
N ARG A 29 5.34 6.59 -5.52
CA ARG A 29 4.55 5.73 -6.43
C ARG A 29 4.97 4.27 -6.49
N ASN A 30 6.22 3.97 -6.16
CA ASN A 30 6.79 2.62 -6.21
C ASN A 30 6.91 1.94 -4.84
N ILE A 31 6.43 2.59 -3.77
CA ILE A 31 6.53 2.12 -2.39
C ILE A 31 5.19 1.53 -1.98
N GLU A 32 5.06 0.22 -2.13
CA GLU A 32 3.86 -0.52 -1.76
C GLU A 32 4.24 -1.64 -0.79
N LEU A 33 3.96 -1.47 0.51
CA LEU A 33 4.35 -2.44 1.54
C LEU A 33 3.68 -3.80 1.32
N LEU A 34 2.37 -3.79 1.05
CA LEU A 34 1.54 -5.01 1.01
C LEU A 34 2.03 -6.02 -0.03
N SER A 35 2.59 -5.56 -1.15
CA SER A 35 3.13 -6.44 -2.18
C SER A 35 4.34 -7.26 -1.71
N TYR A 36 5.02 -6.85 -0.63
CA TYR A 36 6.19 -7.54 -0.09
C TYR A 36 5.91 -8.36 1.17
N VAL A 37 4.78 -8.11 1.86
CA VAL A 37 4.45 -8.77 3.13
C VAL A 37 4.06 -10.24 2.94
N ASN A 38 3.46 -10.59 1.80
CA ASN A 38 3.06 -11.98 1.54
C ASN A 38 4.27 -12.84 1.12
N PRO A 39 4.56 -13.95 1.83
CA PRO A 39 5.58 -14.91 1.41
C PRO A 39 5.22 -15.59 0.09
N LEU A 40 6.22 -15.83 -0.76
CA LEU A 40 6.11 -16.55 -2.03
C LEU A 40 5.79 -18.04 -1.86
N ASN A 41 6.03 -18.60 -0.66
CA ASN A 41 5.87 -20.02 -0.35
C ASN A 41 4.90 -20.28 0.80
N SER A 42 3.94 -19.38 1.05
CA SER A 42 2.97 -19.48 2.16
C SER A 42 2.25 -20.83 2.20
N GLU A 43 1.59 -21.23 1.11
CA GLU A 43 0.82 -22.50 1.04
C GLU A 43 1.72 -23.73 1.20
N LYS A 44 2.90 -23.71 0.58
CA LYS A 44 3.85 -24.84 0.69
C LYS A 44 4.32 -25.04 2.12
N GLU A 45 4.71 -23.97 2.80
CA GLU A 45 5.15 -24.06 4.21
C GLU A 45 4.00 -24.37 5.15
N LYS A 46 2.78 -23.90 4.85
CA LYS A 46 1.56 -24.27 5.56
C LYS A 46 1.34 -25.78 5.51
N HIS A 47 1.32 -26.39 4.32
CA HIS A 47 1.19 -27.84 4.19
C HIS A 47 2.27 -28.60 4.94
N LYS A 48 3.52 -28.13 4.87
CA LYS A 48 4.65 -28.75 5.57
C LYS A 48 4.51 -28.66 7.09
N PHE A 49 4.09 -27.51 7.61
CA PHE A 49 3.86 -27.29 9.04
C PHE A 49 2.81 -28.26 9.60
N PHE A 50 1.65 -28.37 8.94
CA PHE A 50 0.60 -29.31 9.34
C PHE A 50 1.03 -30.78 9.18
N ALA A 51 1.71 -31.13 8.07
CA ALA A 51 2.21 -32.49 7.85
C ALA A 51 3.26 -32.91 8.90
N SER A 52 4.05 -31.96 9.40
CA SER A 52 5.03 -32.19 10.47
C SER A 52 4.42 -32.28 11.87
N LYS A 53 3.08 -32.24 12.00
CA LYS A 53 2.37 -32.13 13.29
C LYS A 53 2.88 -30.96 14.13
N PHE A 54 3.04 -29.79 13.50
CA PHE A 54 3.41 -28.54 14.17
C PHE A 54 4.85 -28.50 14.75
N VAL A 55 5.71 -29.45 14.37
CA VAL A 55 7.10 -29.52 14.89
C VAL A 55 8.05 -28.61 14.10
N GLU A 56 7.89 -28.51 12.79
CA GLU A 56 8.79 -27.72 11.95
C GLU A 56 8.26 -26.31 11.69
N ASN A 57 8.98 -25.28 12.16
CA ASN A 57 8.60 -23.89 11.89
C ASN A 57 8.69 -23.54 10.38
N PRO A 58 7.68 -22.86 9.80
CA PRO A 58 7.70 -22.36 8.43
C PRO A 58 8.94 -21.52 8.12
N LYS A 59 9.54 -21.74 6.95
CA LYS A 59 10.65 -20.92 6.42
C LYS A 59 10.18 -20.09 5.25
N PHE A 60 9.67 -18.90 5.54
CA PHE A 60 9.12 -18.00 4.53
C PHE A 60 10.20 -17.37 3.64
N LYS A 61 9.88 -17.24 2.36
CA LYS A 61 10.66 -16.54 1.34
C LYS A 61 9.85 -15.37 0.83
N TYR A 62 10.43 -14.17 0.86
CA TYR A 62 9.75 -12.95 0.47
C TYR A 62 10.20 -12.45 -0.91
N PRO A 63 9.36 -11.66 -1.61
CA PRO A 63 9.74 -11.04 -2.87
C PRO A 63 10.99 -10.16 -2.74
N LYS A 64 11.79 -10.10 -3.80
CA LYS A 64 12.94 -9.19 -3.86
C LYS A 64 12.45 -7.75 -4.06
N LEU A 65 13.13 -6.80 -3.40
CA LEU A 65 12.84 -5.38 -3.57
C LEU A 65 13.07 -4.95 -5.02
N LYS A 66 12.10 -4.22 -5.58
CA LYS A 66 12.19 -3.65 -6.93
C LYS A 66 12.92 -2.29 -6.95
N PHE A 67 13.38 -1.81 -5.79
CA PHE A 67 14.06 -0.54 -5.62
C PHE A 67 15.23 -0.68 -4.65
N ASP A 68 16.11 0.33 -4.66
CA ASP A 68 17.21 0.46 -3.70
C ASP A 68 16.75 1.32 -2.51
N PRO A 69 16.62 0.74 -1.30
CA PRO A 69 16.21 1.49 -0.10
C PRO A 69 17.14 2.65 0.24
N TYR A 70 18.46 2.46 0.11
CA TYR A 70 19.44 3.48 0.46
C TYR A 70 19.35 4.67 -0.50
N LYS A 71 19.19 4.38 -1.79
CA LYS A 71 18.96 5.42 -2.81
C LYS A 71 17.68 6.20 -2.54
N LEU A 72 16.58 5.53 -2.19
CA LEU A 72 15.31 6.20 -1.86
C LEU A 72 15.45 7.10 -0.62
N HIS A 73 16.06 6.61 0.45
CA HIS A 73 16.33 7.45 1.63
C HIS A 73 17.11 8.71 1.27
N ARG A 74 18.18 8.58 0.49
CA ARG A 74 18.96 9.73 0.04
C ARG A 74 18.12 10.71 -0.77
N LEU A 75 17.24 10.22 -1.65
CA LEU A 75 16.37 11.06 -2.46
C LEU A 75 15.32 11.79 -1.61
N PHE A 76 14.74 11.12 -0.62
CA PHE A 76 13.82 11.75 0.33
C PHE A 76 14.49 12.88 1.12
N TYR A 77 15.65 12.64 1.73
CA TYR A 77 16.35 13.67 2.50
C TYR A 77 17.04 14.73 1.64
N SER A 78 17.04 14.58 0.31
CA SER A 78 17.54 15.60 -0.62
C SER A 78 16.48 16.62 -1.05
N GLN A 79 15.22 16.43 -0.65
CA GLN A 79 14.16 17.38 -0.95
C GLN A 79 14.44 18.73 -0.27
N ARG A 80 14.32 19.82 -1.02
CA ARG A 80 14.69 21.17 -0.59
C ARG A 80 13.56 21.85 0.17
N LEU A 81 13.18 21.28 1.31
CA LEU A 81 12.07 21.78 2.13
C LEU A 81 12.31 23.19 2.67
N GLU A 82 13.56 23.65 2.75
CA GLU A 82 13.92 25.00 3.19
C GLU A 82 13.42 26.08 2.22
N ARG A 83 13.04 25.71 1.00
CA ARG A 83 12.49 26.63 -0.02
C ARG A 83 10.99 26.86 0.13
N ILE A 84 10.32 26.06 0.96
CA ILE A 84 8.91 26.24 1.28
C ILE A 84 8.81 27.38 2.30
N LYS A 85 8.06 28.43 1.96
CA LYS A 85 7.93 29.64 2.79
C LYS A 85 7.03 29.43 4.00
N ASP A 86 5.97 28.64 3.81
CA ASP A 86 4.98 28.33 4.83
C ASP A 86 5.55 27.27 5.80
N ALA A 87 5.53 27.58 7.09
CA ALA A 87 6.10 26.71 8.12
C ALA A 87 5.26 25.45 8.35
N GLU A 88 3.92 25.56 8.33
CA GLU A 88 3.02 24.43 8.53
C GLU A 88 3.12 23.43 7.39
N LEU A 89 3.18 23.91 6.15
CA LEU A 89 3.40 23.06 4.98
C LEU A 89 4.78 22.42 5.03
N LYS A 90 5.82 23.16 5.42
CA LYS A 90 7.16 22.59 5.56
C LYS A 90 7.18 21.44 6.58
N ASP A 91 6.53 21.61 7.72
CA ASP A 91 6.44 20.58 8.76
C ASP A 91 5.65 19.36 8.26
N LEU A 92 4.52 19.58 7.58
CA LEU A 92 3.74 18.51 6.95
C LEU A 92 4.59 17.68 5.97
N TYR A 93 5.31 18.33 5.05
CA TYR A 93 6.16 17.62 4.09
C TYR A 93 7.36 16.94 4.75
N THR A 94 7.85 17.48 5.87
CA THR A 94 8.87 16.84 6.70
C THR A 94 8.34 15.52 7.28
N ASP A 95 7.13 15.54 7.83
CA ASP A 95 6.46 14.35 8.38
C ASP A 95 6.19 13.30 7.30
N ILE A 96 5.74 13.73 6.12
CA ILE A 96 5.56 12.85 4.94
C ILE A 96 6.89 12.15 4.60
N ILE A 97 8.00 12.90 4.53
CA ILE A 97 9.32 12.33 4.26
C ILE A 97 9.73 11.31 5.32
N TYR A 98 9.54 11.63 6.61
CA TYR A 98 9.85 10.70 7.69
C TYR A 98 9.00 9.44 7.64
N TYR A 99 7.70 9.58 7.37
CA TYR A 99 6.78 8.46 7.21
C TYR A 99 7.24 7.51 6.10
N TYR A 100 7.49 8.01 4.90
CA TYR A 100 7.90 7.18 3.76
C TYR A 100 9.30 6.60 3.92
N ALA A 101 10.23 7.34 4.55
CA ALA A 101 11.53 6.80 4.92
C ALA A 101 11.38 5.60 5.88
N ASN A 102 10.56 5.74 6.93
CA ASN A 102 10.28 4.64 7.85
C ASN A 102 9.62 3.45 7.11
N MET A 103 8.69 3.72 6.17
CA MET A 103 8.06 2.68 5.36
C MET A 103 9.07 1.90 4.50
N VAL A 104 10.00 2.59 3.84
CA VAL A 104 11.09 1.94 3.10
C VAL A 104 11.94 1.04 4.01
N GLN A 105 12.24 1.51 5.22
CA GLN A 105 12.98 0.72 6.21
C GLN A 105 12.17 -0.49 6.72
N CYS A 106 10.87 -0.34 6.90
CA CYS A 106 9.97 -1.45 7.22
C CYS A 106 9.97 -2.52 6.11
N ILE A 107 9.80 -2.11 4.85
CA ILE A 107 9.85 -3.02 3.69
C ILE A 107 11.19 -3.77 3.63
N LYS A 108 12.31 -3.06 3.83
CA LYS A 108 13.66 -3.64 3.84
C LYS A 108 13.87 -4.69 4.93
N THR A 109 13.11 -4.63 6.02
CA THR A 109 13.28 -5.51 7.17
C THR A 109 12.32 -6.70 7.17
N ILE A 110 11.39 -6.79 6.21
CA ILE A 110 10.50 -7.95 6.03
C ILE A 110 11.31 -9.26 6.05
N GLY A 111 10.83 -10.23 6.83
CA GLY A 111 11.48 -11.53 7.01
C GLY A 111 12.66 -11.54 7.99
N LYS A 112 13.03 -10.41 8.60
CA LYS A 112 14.11 -10.32 9.61
C LYS A 112 13.62 -10.36 11.06
N GLY A 113 12.42 -10.89 11.29
CA GLY A 113 11.86 -11.08 12.64
C GLY A 113 11.64 -9.76 13.38
N LYS A 114 12.38 -9.56 14.48
CA LYS A 114 12.20 -8.41 15.38
C LYS A 114 12.41 -7.06 14.69
N GLU A 115 13.33 -6.98 13.73
CA GLU A 115 13.55 -5.73 12.97
C GLU A 115 12.28 -5.29 12.23
N PHE A 116 11.62 -6.21 11.54
CA PHE A 116 10.34 -5.91 10.88
C PHE A 116 9.27 -5.52 11.89
N TYR A 117 9.17 -6.27 12.98
CA TYR A 117 8.18 -6.01 14.04
C TYR A 117 8.29 -4.59 14.59
N TYR A 118 9.49 -4.15 14.98
CA TYR A 118 9.67 -2.80 15.53
C TYR A 118 9.46 -1.70 14.48
N ASN A 119 9.87 -1.92 13.22
CA ASN A 119 9.60 -0.94 12.16
C ASN A 119 8.10 -0.84 11.83
N SER A 120 7.38 -1.97 11.87
CA SER A 120 5.93 -2.00 11.70
C SER A 120 5.23 -1.23 12.82
N LEU A 121 5.64 -1.44 14.08
CA LEU A 121 5.10 -0.70 15.22
C LEU A 121 5.40 0.80 15.16
N ASN A 122 6.57 1.19 14.66
CA ASN A 122 6.91 2.60 14.52
C ASN A 122 5.99 3.34 13.53
N ILE A 123 5.53 2.64 12.48
CA ILE A 123 4.66 3.23 11.45
C ILE A 123 3.18 3.16 11.84
N TYR A 124 2.74 1.99 12.30
CA TYR A 124 1.31 1.69 12.50
C TYR A 124 0.88 1.76 13.98
N GLY A 125 1.82 1.91 14.90
CA GLY A 125 1.57 1.82 16.33
C GLY A 125 1.33 0.38 16.78
N THR A 126 1.09 0.24 18.08
CA THR A 126 0.61 -1.01 18.67
C THR A 126 -0.90 -1.16 18.42
N PRO A 127 -1.39 -2.38 18.15
CA PRO A 127 -2.83 -2.62 18.03
C PRO A 127 -3.58 -2.10 19.26
N THR A 128 -4.66 -1.37 19.02
CA THR A 128 -5.56 -0.88 20.07
C THR A 128 -6.52 -1.97 20.50
N GLU A 129 -7.19 -1.79 21.65
CA GLU A 129 -8.25 -2.72 22.07
C GLU A 129 -9.34 -2.85 21.00
N LYS A 130 -9.67 -1.75 20.30
CA LYS A 130 -10.63 -1.77 19.20
C LYS A 130 -10.15 -2.67 18.05
N ASP A 131 -8.87 -2.61 17.69
CA ASP A 131 -8.29 -3.46 16.65
C ASP A 131 -8.36 -4.94 17.05
N VAL A 132 -8.11 -5.24 18.33
CA VAL A 132 -8.22 -6.59 18.89
C VAL A 132 -9.67 -7.10 18.85
N GLN A 133 -10.64 -6.27 19.22
CA GLN A 133 -12.06 -6.64 19.16
C GLN A 133 -12.53 -6.85 17.70
N ASN A 134 -12.09 -6.00 16.77
CA ASN A 134 -12.36 -6.17 15.34
C ASN A 134 -11.76 -7.48 14.80
N ALA A 135 -10.51 -7.78 15.16
CA ALA A 135 -9.86 -9.02 14.75
C ALA A 135 -10.58 -10.25 15.32
N LYS A 136 -10.96 -10.21 16.61
CA LYS A 136 -11.79 -11.26 17.21
C LYS A 136 -13.10 -11.41 16.47
N PHE A 137 -13.81 -10.33 16.19
CA PHE A 137 -15.06 -10.37 15.44
C PHE A 137 -14.90 -11.05 14.08
N ILE A 138 -13.86 -10.70 13.31
CA ILE A 138 -13.53 -11.34 12.03
C ILE A 138 -13.28 -12.85 12.20
N LEU A 139 -12.59 -13.27 13.26
CA LEU A 139 -12.30 -14.68 13.55
C LEU A 139 -13.52 -15.51 13.99
N HIS A 140 -14.64 -14.89 14.37
CA HIS A 140 -15.87 -15.61 14.73
C HIS A 140 -16.74 -15.93 13.51
N PHE A 141 -16.43 -15.39 12.34
CA PHE A 141 -17.06 -15.84 11.12
C PHE A 141 -16.50 -17.22 10.78
N ASP A 142 -17.40 -18.16 10.46
CA ASP A 142 -17.00 -19.42 9.86
C ASP A 142 -16.17 -19.11 8.61
N ASP A 143 -15.11 -19.90 8.38
CA ASP A 143 -14.43 -19.87 7.09
C ASP A 143 -15.52 -19.98 6.01
N GLU A 144 -15.51 -19.07 5.03
CA GLU A 144 -16.38 -19.25 3.88
C GLU A 144 -16.21 -20.69 3.41
N PRO A 145 -17.32 -21.46 3.23
CA PRO A 145 -17.23 -22.85 2.84
C PRO A 145 -16.29 -22.90 1.66
N SER A 146 -15.24 -23.73 1.75
CA SER A 146 -14.17 -23.82 0.75
C SER A 146 -14.82 -23.76 -0.60
N SER A 147 -14.77 -22.59 -1.25
CA SER A 147 -15.68 -22.33 -2.36
C SER A 147 -15.41 -23.43 -3.36
N VAL A 148 -16.45 -24.22 -3.62
CA VAL A 148 -16.50 -25.14 -4.74
C VAL A 148 -15.99 -24.32 -5.91
N ASP A 149 -14.76 -24.63 -6.36
CA ASP A 149 -13.96 -23.92 -7.36
C ASP A 149 -14.75 -22.79 -7.98
N MET A 150 -14.69 -21.55 -7.43
CA MET A 150 -15.57 -20.41 -7.78
C MET A 150 -16.27 -20.70 -9.10
N GLU A 151 -17.45 -21.36 -9.04
CA GLU A 151 -18.04 -21.85 -10.28
C GLU A 151 -18.12 -20.61 -11.17
N THR A 152 -17.65 -20.70 -12.41
CA THR A 152 -17.75 -19.57 -13.32
C THR A 152 -19.24 -19.38 -13.63
N VAL A 153 -19.96 -18.78 -12.67
CA VAL A 153 -21.40 -18.54 -12.69
C VAL A 153 -21.72 -17.54 -13.80
N PHE A 154 -20.75 -16.67 -14.12
CA PHE A 154 -20.86 -15.64 -15.12
C PHE A 154 -19.75 -15.79 -16.17
N SER A 155 -20.16 -15.77 -17.42
CA SER A 155 -19.27 -15.65 -18.58
C SER A 155 -18.73 -14.22 -18.70
N THR A 156 -17.72 -14.05 -19.57
CA THR A 156 -17.22 -12.74 -19.97
C THR A 156 -18.31 -11.83 -20.54
N GLU A 157 -19.30 -12.43 -21.20
CA GLU A 157 -20.46 -11.78 -21.79
C GLU A 157 -21.45 -11.29 -20.72
N ASP A 158 -21.67 -12.09 -19.67
CA ASP A 158 -22.54 -11.70 -18.55
C ASP A 158 -21.96 -10.51 -17.78
N ALA A 159 -20.63 -10.51 -17.57
CA ALA A 159 -19.94 -9.39 -16.95
C ALA A 159 -20.05 -8.11 -17.82
N ARG A 160 -19.94 -8.24 -19.14
CA ARG A 160 -20.11 -7.12 -20.08
C ARG A 160 -21.50 -6.51 -19.98
N ALA A 161 -22.55 -7.32 -20.04
CA ALA A 161 -23.93 -6.85 -19.97
C ALA A 161 -24.19 -6.08 -18.66
N TYR A 162 -23.71 -6.60 -17.54
CA TYR A 162 -23.79 -5.91 -16.25
C TYR A 162 -23.12 -4.52 -16.27
N PHE A 163 -21.91 -4.42 -16.82
CA PHE A 163 -21.20 -3.14 -16.89
C PHE A 163 -21.83 -2.16 -17.88
N GLU A 164 -22.43 -2.63 -18.98
CA GLU A 164 -23.20 -1.79 -19.92
C GLU A 164 -24.46 -1.22 -19.26
N ASP A 165 -25.25 -2.05 -18.56
CA ASP A 165 -26.46 -1.62 -17.82
C ASP A 165 -26.12 -0.66 -16.68
N PHE A 166 -25.03 -0.95 -15.96
CA PHE A 166 -24.53 -0.09 -14.90
C PHE A 166 -24.08 1.26 -15.47
N ALA A 167 -23.32 1.27 -16.57
CA ALA A 167 -22.87 2.51 -17.22
C ALA A 167 -24.04 3.37 -17.73
N ALA A 168 -25.07 2.75 -18.29
CA ALA A 168 -26.29 3.44 -18.74
C ALA A 168 -27.01 4.19 -17.60
N SER A 169 -26.93 3.66 -16.38
CA SER A 169 -27.53 4.28 -15.20
C SER A 169 -26.79 5.53 -14.69
N TYR A 170 -25.55 5.77 -15.13
CA TYR A 170 -24.68 6.80 -14.56
C TYR A 170 -24.07 7.78 -15.59
N GLU A 171 -24.56 7.82 -16.83
CA GLU A 171 -24.04 8.69 -17.92
C GLU A 171 -22.51 8.62 -18.13
N PHE A 172 -21.85 7.51 -17.73
CA PHE A 172 -20.41 7.37 -17.91
C PHE A 172 -20.08 6.78 -19.29
N PRO A 173 -19.17 7.41 -20.07
CA PRO A 173 -18.68 6.81 -21.30
C PRO A 173 -17.72 5.65 -20.95
N VAL A 174 -18.23 4.43 -20.86
CA VAL A 174 -17.42 3.23 -20.59
C VAL A 174 -17.03 2.58 -21.92
N ASN A 175 -15.73 2.33 -22.10
CA ASN A 175 -15.21 1.56 -23.23
C ASN A 175 -14.72 0.20 -22.69
N ILE A 176 -15.59 -0.82 -22.79
CA ILE A 176 -15.27 -2.16 -22.31
C ILE A 176 -14.42 -2.86 -23.37
N LYS A 177 -13.19 -3.23 -23.00
CA LYS A 177 -12.25 -3.97 -23.85
C LYS A 177 -12.08 -5.38 -23.29
N PHE A 178 -12.10 -6.36 -24.19
CA PHE A 178 -11.91 -7.78 -23.92
C PHE A 178 -10.79 -8.29 -24.84
#